data_AF-A0A418VYD2-F1
#
_entry.id   AF-A0A418VYD2-F1
#
_cell.length_a   1.000
_cell.length_b   1.000
_cell.length_c   1.000
_cell.angle_alpha   90.00
_cell.angle_beta   90.00
_cell.angle_gamma   90.00
#
_symmetry.space_group_name_H-M   'P 1'
#
loop_
_entity.id
_entity.type
_entity.pdbx_description
1 polymer ?
#
loop_
_entity_poly.entity_id
_entity_poly.type
_entity_poly.pdbx_seq_one_letter_code
_entity_poly.pdbx_strand_id
1 'polypeptide(L)'
;MDKVDVRFPQPAKAPPSNLPKNALERATVLVTLMARMTSLLQQETAAVQARRPTSELAQFAKDKQPMSLVYEDISRTLRVDREGMRNLPDELKASLKEAATALYAASAENAEALRLGGIAQKIIVDTVVGAVTKAQKAPTTAYAAHMGGGRGYTPPPSGSRASATLNTRL
;
A
#
# COMPACT_ATOMS: atom_id res chain seq x y z
N MET A 1 53.00 -13.58 11.56
CA MET A 1 52.19 -13.68 10.33
C MET A 1 50.73 -13.79 10.75
N ASP A 2 50.08 -12.62 10.87
CA ASP A 2 48.66 -12.50 11.22
C ASP A 2 47.77 -13.03 10.09
N LYS A 3 46.86 -13.93 10.43
CA LYS A 3 45.78 -14.36 9.54
C LYS A 3 44.62 -13.40 9.73
N VAL A 4 44.43 -12.50 8.77
CA VAL A 4 43.26 -11.63 8.71
C VAL A 4 42.05 -12.47 8.30
N ASP A 5 41.19 -12.79 9.26
CA ASP A 5 39.90 -13.45 9.01
C ASP A 5 38.96 -12.46 8.31
N VAL A 6 38.93 -12.52 6.97
CA VAL A 6 37.98 -11.76 6.15
C VAL A 6 36.62 -12.44 6.26
N ARG A 7 35.85 -12.04 7.28
CA ARG A 7 34.47 -12.50 7.47
C ARG A 7 33.57 -11.78 6.46
N PHE A 8 33.37 -12.40 5.30
CA PHE A 8 32.40 -11.94 4.32
C PHE A 8 30.99 -11.92 4.96
N PRO A 9 30.20 -10.85 4.77
CA PRO A 9 28.81 -10.84 5.22
C PRO A 9 28.06 -11.93 4.44
N GLN A 10 27.56 -12.94 5.16
CA GLN A 10 26.67 -13.93 4.57
C GLN A 10 25.43 -13.20 4.03
N PRO A 11 25.00 -13.47 2.78
CA PRO A 11 23.75 -12.94 2.28
C PRO A 11 22.64 -13.41 3.23
N ALA A 12 21.88 -12.46 3.77
CA ALA A 12 20.77 -12.74 4.65
C ALA A 12 19.89 -13.82 4.01
N LYS A 13 19.77 -14.96 4.69
CA LYS A 13 18.93 -16.09 4.28
C LYS A 13 17.54 -15.51 4.00
N ALA A 14 17.12 -15.53 2.72
CA ALA A 14 15.82 -15.01 2.34
C ALA A 14 14.77 -15.70 3.24
N PRO A 15 13.89 -14.94 3.92
CA PRO A 15 12.87 -15.54 4.75
C PRO A 15 12.08 -16.54 3.89
N PRO A 16 11.67 -17.70 4.43
CA PRO A 16 10.86 -18.65 3.70
C PRO A 16 9.60 -17.92 3.22
N SER A 17 9.56 -17.66 1.92
CA SER A 17 8.48 -16.97 1.25
C SER A 17 7.29 -17.92 1.21
N ASN A 18 6.52 -17.96 2.29
CA ASN A 18 5.13 -18.40 2.28
C ASN A 18 4.22 -17.38 1.57
N LEU A 19 4.82 -16.45 0.82
CA LEU A 19 4.11 -15.43 0.07
C LEU A 19 3.57 -16.03 -1.22
N PRO A 20 2.38 -15.61 -1.65
CA PRO A 20 1.76 -16.14 -2.85
C PRO A 20 2.62 -15.81 -4.08
N LYS A 21 2.80 -16.80 -4.97
CA LYS A 21 3.88 -16.78 -5.96
C LYS A 21 3.51 -15.95 -7.19
N ASN A 22 2.24 -15.92 -7.56
CA ASN A 22 1.73 -15.18 -8.71
C ASN A 22 0.68 -14.12 -8.32
N ALA A 23 0.36 -13.23 -9.26
CA ALA A 23 -0.58 -12.13 -9.03
C ALA A 23 -1.98 -12.60 -8.65
N LEU A 24 -2.43 -13.73 -9.22
CA LEU A 24 -3.76 -14.29 -8.97
C LEU A 24 -3.88 -14.77 -7.52
N GLU A 25 -2.91 -15.55 -7.04
CA GLU A 25 -2.88 -16.01 -5.66
C GLU A 25 -2.74 -14.82 -4.70
N ARG A 26 -1.89 -13.84 -5.03
CA ARG A 26 -1.75 -12.60 -4.24
C ARG A 26 -3.07 -11.85 -4.13
N ALA A 27 -3.75 -11.65 -5.24
CA ALA A 27 -5.04 -10.97 -5.28
C ALA A 27 -6.12 -11.73 -4.50
N THR A 28 -6.19 -13.05 -4.66
CA THR A 28 -7.15 -13.91 -3.94
C THR A 28 -6.92 -13.84 -2.43
N VAL A 29 -5.67 -14.01 -1.99
CA VAL A 29 -5.30 -13.91 -0.58
C VAL A 29 -5.59 -12.51 -0.04
N LEU A 30 -5.34 -11.46 -0.83
CA LEU A 30 -5.62 -10.08 -0.43
C LEU A 30 -7.12 -9.85 -0.24
N VAL A 31 -7.98 -10.38 -1.11
CA VAL A 31 -9.46 -10.33 -0.93
C VAL A 31 -9.87 -11.00 0.38
N THR A 32 -9.40 -12.22 0.63
CA THR A 32 -9.72 -12.95 1.87
C THR A 32 -9.22 -12.22 3.12
N LEU A 33 -8.00 -11.65 3.06
CA LEU A 33 -7.41 -10.90 4.16
C LEU A 33 -8.21 -9.64 4.46
N MET A 34 -8.59 -8.87 3.44
CA MET A 34 -9.43 -7.68 3.59
C MET A 34 -10.78 -8.04 4.20
N ALA A 35 -11.44 -9.10 3.75
CA ALA A 35 -12.71 -9.55 4.32
C ALA A 35 -12.57 -9.91 5.81
N ARG A 36 -11.48 -10.59 6.21
CA ARG A 36 -11.22 -10.93 7.61
C ARG A 36 -10.94 -9.68 8.45
N MET A 37 -10.16 -8.71 7.93
CA MET A 37 -9.91 -7.43 8.60
C MET A 37 -11.22 -6.65 8.80
N THR A 38 -12.08 -6.60 7.78
CA THR A 38 -13.41 -5.98 7.85
C THR A 38 -14.24 -6.59 8.97
N SER A 39 -14.29 -7.92 9.05
CA SER A 39 -15.04 -8.60 10.12
C SER A 39 -14.50 -8.27 11.52
N LEU A 40 -13.18 -8.22 11.70
CA LEU A 40 -12.58 -7.84 12.98
C LEU A 40 -12.91 -6.39 13.37
N LEU A 41 -12.88 -5.46 12.40
CA LEU A 41 -13.24 -4.06 12.65
C LEU A 41 -14.71 -3.92 13.05
N GLN A 42 -15.61 -4.64 12.37
CA GLN A 42 -17.04 -4.66 12.71
C GLN A 42 -17.28 -5.25 14.11
N GLN A 43 -16.58 -6.33 14.47
CA GLN A 43 -16.66 -6.93 15.81
C GLN A 43 -16.15 -5.97 16.89
N GLU A 44 -15.03 -5.30 16.66
CA GLU A 44 -14.50 -4.29 17.57
C GLU A 44 -15.45 -3.09 17.70
N THR A 45 -16.03 -2.60 16.60
CA THR A 45 -17.05 -1.54 16.62
C THR A 45 -18.23 -1.94 17.51
N ALA A 46 -18.76 -3.15 17.32
CA ALA A 46 -19.85 -3.67 18.13
C ALA A 46 -19.45 -3.81 19.62
N ALA A 47 -18.22 -4.26 19.90
CA ALA A 47 -17.71 -4.38 21.26
C ALA A 47 -17.58 -3.02 21.95
N VAL A 48 -17.10 -1.99 21.24
CA VAL A 48 -17.00 -0.62 21.74
C VAL A 48 -18.38 -0.05 22.04
N GLN A 49 -19.34 -0.20 21.11
CA GLN A 49 -20.72 0.26 21.30
C GLN A 49 -21.40 -0.45 22.47
N ALA A 50 -21.13 -1.75 22.65
CA ALA A 50 -21.60 -2.55 23.79
C ALA A 50 -20.83 -2.30 25.10
N ARG A 51 -19.87 -1.35 25.11
CA ARG A 51 -19.04 -1.00 26.27
C ARG A 51 -18.34 -2.20 26.90
N ARG A 52 -17.84 -3.12 26.06
CA ARG A 52 -17.08 -4.29 26.50
C ARG A 52 -15.81 -3.88 27.25
N PRO A 53 -15.30 -4.74 28.15
CA PRO A 53 -14.08 -4.46 28.89
C PRO A 53 -12.88 -4.16 27.99
N THR A 54 -11.99 -3.28 28.44
CA THR A 54 -10.78 -2.88 27.69
C THR A 54 -9.87 -4.05 27.36
N SER A 55 -9.87 -5.13 28.16
CA SER A 55 -9.11 -6.35 27.89
C SER A 55 -9.58 -7.07 26.62
N GLU A 56 -10.90 -7.10 26.36
CA GLU A 56 -11.46 -7.65 25.12
C GLU A 56 -11.12 -6.76 23.94
N LEU A 57 -11.18 -5.44 24.12
CA LEU A 57 -10.80 -4.47 23.08
C LEU A 57 -9.31 -4.57 22.70
N ALA A 58 -8.44 -4.81 23.68
CA ALA A 58 -7.02 -5.01 23.45
C ALA A 58 -6.72 -6.28 22.63
N GLN A 59 -7.60 -7.28 22.65
CA GLN A 59 -7.42 -8.49 21.85
C GLN A 59 -7.58 -8.20 20.35
N PHE A 60 -8.53 -7.36 19.96
CA PHE A 60 -8.68 -6.95 18.55
C PHE A 60 -7.43 -6.25 18.01
N ALA A 61 -6.76 -5.43 18.82
CA ALA A 61 -5.49 -4.81 18.42
C ALA A 61 -4.39 -5.84 18.15
N LYS A 62 -4.28 -6.87 19.02
CA LYS A 62 -3.31 -7.97 18.85
C LYS A 62 -3.60 -8.80 17.60
N ASP A 63 -4.87 -9.07 17.32
CA ASP A 63 -5.28 -9.88 16.17
C ASP A 63 -5.10 -9.14 14.84
N LYS A 64 -5.32 -7.81 14.83
CA LYS A 64 -5.12 -6.97 13.63
C LYS A 64 -3.65 -6.79 13.26
N GLN A 65 -2.74 -6.68 14.23
CA GLN A 65 -1.34 -6.35 13.98
C GLN A 65 -0.62 -7.27 12.96
N PRO A 66 -0.64 -8.61 13.07
CA PRO A 66 -0.01 -9.46 12.06
C PRO A 66 -0.71 -9.37 10.71
N MET A 67 -2.02 -9.18 10.68
CA MET A 67 -2.79 -9.06 9.44
C MET A 67 -2.45 -7.78 8.67
N SER A 68 -2.24 -6.66 9.37
CA SER A 68 -1.80 -5.40 8.77
C SER A 68 -0.45 -5.55 8.06
N LEU A 69 0.52 -6.26 8.65
CA LEU A 69 1.83 -6.48 8.05
C LEU A 69 1.73 -7.31 6.76
N VAL A 70 0.94 -8.39 6.79
CA VAL A 70 0.72 -9.24 5.61
C VAL A 70 -0.01 -8.47 4.51
N TYR A 71 -0.99 -7.65 4.87
CA TYR A 71 -1.71 -6.79 3.94
C TYR A 71 -0.78 -5.81 3.24
N GLU A 72 0.09 -5.12 4.00
CA GLU A 72 1.05 -4.18 3.43
C GLU A 72 2.03 -4.85 2.47
N ASP A 73 2.50 -6.05 2.80
CA ASP A 73 3.47 -6.77 1.96
C ASP A 73 2.84 -7.29 0.66
N ILE A 74 1.66 -7.90 0.74
CA ILE A 74 0.94 -8.41 -0.43
C ILE A 74 0.50 -7.25 -1.34
N SER A 75 -0.06 -6.18 -0.76
CA SER A 75 -0.49 -5.00 -1.52
C SER A 75 0.69 -4.30 -2.21
N ARG A 76 1.86 -4.21 -1.55
CA ARG A 76 3.08 -3.67 -2.14
C ARG A 76 3.55 -4.53 -3.31
N THR A 77 3.62 -5.84 -3.11
CA THR A 77 4.07 -6.79 -4.14
C THR A 77 3.15 -6.79 -5.35
N LEU A 78 1.84 -6.73 -5.13
CA LEU A 78 0.85 -6.66 -6.20
C LEU A 78 0.92 -5.33 -6.97
N ARG A 79 1.22 -4.21 -6.29
CA ARG A 79 1.37 -2.90 -6.92
C ARG A 79 2.57 -2.79 -7.86
N VAL A 80 3.68 -3.48 -7.54
CA VAL A 80 4.86 -3.50 -8.41
C VAL A 80 4.69 -4.44 -9.62
N ASP A 81 3.84 -5.46 -9.48
CA ASP A 81 3.49 -6.42 -10.54
C ASP A 81 2.35 -5.91 -11.44
N ARG A 82 2.67 -4.91 -12.27
CA ARG A 82 1.68 -4.26 -13.16
C ARG A 82 1.12 -5.21 -14.22
N GLU A 83 1.96 -6.09 -14.76
CA GLU A 83 1.55 -7.06 -15.76
C GLU A 83 0.59 -8.10 -15.16
N GLY A 84 0.94 -8.64 -13.99
CA GLY A 84 0.10 -9.55 -13.25
C GLY A 84 -1.26 -8.94 -12.91
N MET A 85 -1.29 -7.68 -12.45
CA MET A 85 -2.54 -6.93 -12.21
C MET A 85 -3.40 -6.74 -13.46
N ARG A 86 -2.78 -6.44 -14.61
CA ARG A 86 -3.51 -6.27 -15.88
C ARG A 86 -4.18 -7.57 -16.32
N ASN A 87 -3.48 -8.69 -16.13
CA ASN A 87 -3.90 -10.03 -16.55
C ASN A 87 -4.82 -10.73 -15.54
N LEU A 88 -5.18 -10.09 -14.41
CA LEU A 88 -6.16 -10.67 -13.49
C LEU A 88 -7.54 -10.80 -14.16
N PRO A 89 -8.32 -11.84 -13.79
CA PRO A 89 -9.73 -11.93 -14.17
C PRO A 89 -10.52 -10.70 -13.69
N ASP A 90 -11.47 -10.24 -14.50
CA ASP A 90 -12.24 -9.04 -14.18
C ASP A 90 -13.12 -9.23 -12.93
N GLU A 91 -13.63 -10.44 -12.71
CA GLU A 91 -14.31 -10.82 -11.48
C GLU A 91 -13.42 -10.59 -10.24
N LEU A 92 -12.15 -10.99 -10.31
CA LEU A 92 -11.22 -10.83 -9.19
C LEU A 92 -10.84 -9.37 -8.97
N LYS A 93 -10.72 -8.57 -10.04
CA LYS A 93 -10.54 -7.11 -9.92
C LYS A 93 -11.76 -6.46 -9.25
N ALA A 94 -12.97 -6.91 -9.59
CA ALA A 94 -14.20 -6.44 -8.96
C ALA A 94 -14.23 -6.82 -7.47
N SER A 95 -13.91 -8.07 -7.11
CA SER A 95 -13.83 -8.51 -5.71
C SER A 95 -12.78 -7.74 -4.91
N LEU A 96 -11.60 -7.45 -5.49
CA LEU A 96 -10.59 -6.58 -4.86
C LEU A 96 -11.15 -5.19 -4.55
N LYS A 97 -11.87 -4.59 -5.51
CA LYS A 97 -12.48 -3.26 -5.33
C LYS A 97 -13.56 -3.27 -4.25
N GLU A 98 -14.43 -4.28 -4.27
CA GLU A 98 -15.50 -4.44 -3.29
C GLU A 98 -14.94 -4.63 -1.88
N ALA A 99 -14.01 -5.57 -1.71
CA ALA A 99 -13.37 -5.84 -0.43
C ALA A 99 -12.60 -4.63 0.11
N ALA A 100 -11.91 -3.88 -0.76
CA ALA A 100 -11.23 -2.63 -0.36
C ALA A 100 -12.24 -1.56 0.09
N THR A 101 -13.38 -1.44 -0.58
CA THR A 101 -14.45 -0.49 -0.22
C THR A 101 -15.07 -0.85 1.12
N ALA A 102 -15.37 -2.14 1.34
CA ALA A 102 -15.90 -2.64 2.59
C ALA A 102 -14.92 -2.43 3.76
N LEU A 103 -13.63 -2.71 3.54
CA LEU A 103 -12.59 -2.50 4.54
C LEU A 103 -12.46 -1.01 4.91
N TYR A 104 -12.53 -0.11 3.93
CA TYR A 104 -12.51 1.33 4.17
C TYR A 104 -13.70 1.78 5.02
N ALA A 105 -14.91 1.36 4.67
CA ALA A 105 -16.13 1.71 5.40
C ALA A 105 -16.07 1.21 6.86
N ALA A 106 -15.72 -0.06 7.06
CA ALA A 106 -15.59 -0.63 8.40
C ALA A 106 -14.48 0.05 9.22
N SER A 107 -13.38 0.45 8.59
CA SER A 107 -12.29 1.20 9.24
C SER A 107 -12.75 2.58 9.72
N ALA A 108 -13.52 3.29 8.89
CA ALA A 108 -14.04 4.61 9.23
C ALA A 108 -15.07 4.54 10.36
N GLU A 109 -15.99 3.58 10.29
CA GLU A 109 -16.99 3.35 11.35
C GLU A 109 -16.33 2.97 12.69
N ASN A 110 -15.34 2.08 12.65
CA ASN A 110 -14.59 1.68 13.82
C ASN A 110 -13.82 2.84 14.47
N ALA A 111 -13.16 3.66 13.65
CA ALA A 111 -12.46 4.85 14.14
C ALA A 111 -13.41 5.83 14.83
N GLU A 112 -14.61 6.04 14.27
CA GLU A 112 -15.62 6.91 14.89
C GLU A 112 -16.16 6.31 16.19
N ALA A 113 -16.44 5.01 16.24
CA ALA A 113 -16.88 4.34 17.47
C ALA A 113 -15.83 4.45 18.59
N LEU A 114 -14.55 4.22 18.26
CA LEU A 114 -13.44 4.37 19.21
C LEU A 114 -13.30 5.82 19.70
N ARG A 115 -13.45 6.81 18.81
CA ARG A 115 -13.43 8.24 19.15
C ARG A 115 -14.54 8.59 20.14
N LEU A 116 -15.77 8.15 19.87
CA LEU A 116 -16.92 8.35 20.76
C LEU A 116 -16.75 7.61 22.09
N GLY A 117 -16.08 6.45 22.09
CA GLY A 117 -15.74 5.68 23.28
C GLY A 117 -14.55 6.22 24.10
N GLY A 118 -13.87 7.27 23.63
CA GLY A 118 -12.69 7.83 24.29
C GLY A 118 -11.44 6.93 24.21
N ILE A 119 -11.38 6.01 23.24
CA ILE A 119 -10.29 5.05 23.05
C ILE A 119 -9.43 5.51 21.88
N ALA A 120 -8.15 5.81 22.13
CA ALA A 120 -7.22 6.20 21.08
C ALA A 120 -6.57 4.98 20.39
N GLN A 121 -6.56 4.94 19.06
CA GLN A 121 -5.70 4.04 18.28
C GLN A 121 -4.75 4.85 17.38
N LYS A 122 -3.50 4.40 17.30
CA LYS A 122 -2.50 4.89 16.33
C LYS A 122 -2.92 4.39 14.94
N ILE A 123 -3.16 5.34 14.05
CA ILE A 123 -3.87 5.17 12.78
C ILE A 123 -3.27 4.04 11.92
N ILE A 124 -3.97 2.91 11.82
CA ILE A 124 -3.73 1.82 10.86
C ILE A 124 -4.43 2.13 9.52
N VAL A 125 -5.41 3.05 9.53
CA VAL A 125 -6.33 3.34 8.41
C VAL A 125 -5.68 4.19 7.31
N ASP A 126 -4.75 5.10 7.64
CA ASP A 126 -4.10 5.98 6.65
C ASP A 126 -3.29 5.18 5.60
N THR A 127 -2.72 4.03 6.00
CA THR A 127 -2.02 3.13 5.09
C THR A 127 -2.99 2.43 4.13
N VAL A 128 -4.21 2.10 4.59
CA VAL A 128 -5.26 1.40 3.83
C VAL A 128 -5.83 2.31 2.73
N VAL A 129 -6.15 3.57 3.05
CA VAL A 129 -6.73 4.54 2.11
C VAL A 129 -5.72 5.03 1.09
N GLY A 130 -4.49 5.29 1.54
CA GLY A 130 -3.42 5.80 0.69
C GLY A 130 -3.02 4.82 -0.41
N ALA A 131 -3.05 3.51 -0.14
CA ALA A 131 -2.69 2.48 -1.10
C ALA A 131 -3.77 2.26 -2.19
N VAL A 132 -5.05 2.20 -1.79
CA VAL A 132 -6.18 1.97 -2.71
C VAL A 132 -6.46 3.20 -3.58
N THR A 133 -6.42 4.39 -2.99
CA THR A 133 -6.72 5.64 -3.72
C THR A 133 -5.61 5.98 -4.74
N LYS A 134 -4.33 5.69 -4.43
CA LYS A 134 -3.23 5.85 -5.40
C LYS A 134 -3.31 4.87 -6.56
N ALA A 135 -3.83 3.65 -6.35
CA ALA A 135 -4.04 2.68 -7.42
C ALA A 135 -5.18 3.11 -8.36
N GLN A 136 -6.23 3.75 -7.83
CA GLN A 136 -7.35 4.29 -8.63
C GLN A 136 -6.97 5.57 -9.41
N LYS A 137 -6.08 6.39 -8.86
CA LYS A 137 -5.63 7.64 -9.49
C LYS A 137 -4.41 7.49 -10.40
N ALA A 138 -3.90 6.28 -10.61
CA ALA A 138 -2.84 6.05 -11.59
C ALA A 138 -3.44 6.26 -12.99
N PRO A 139 -3.02 7.30 -13.75
CA PRO A 139 -3.56 7.55 -15.07
C PRO A 139 -3.24 6.36 -15.99
N THR A 140 -4.29 5.74 -16.52
CA THR A 140 -4.25 4.77 -17.62
C THR A 140 -3.91 5.45 -18.95
N THR A 141 -2.79 6.18 -19.06
CA THR A 141 -2.27 6.67 -20.34
C THR A 141 -0.84 7.17 -20.19
N ALA A 142 0.13 6.35 -20.59
CA ALA A 142 1.46 6.83 -20.99
C ALA A 142 2.12 5.84 -21.97
N TYR A 143 1.36 5.35 -22.98
CA TYR A 143 1.93 4.69 -24.15
C TYR A 143 0.95 4.68 -25.33
N ALA A 144 0.35 5.83 -25.65
CA ALA A 144 -0.55 5.96 -26.81
C ALA A 144 -0.42 7.31 -27.52
N ALA A 145 0.74 7.97 -27.42
CA ALA A 145 1.04 9.17 -28.18
C ALA A 145 2.52 9.16 -28.54
N HIS A 146 2.90 8.34 -29.54
CA HIS A 146 4.04 8.58 -30.44
C HIS A 146 4.07 7.47 -31.51
N MET A 147 2.95 7.28 -32.21
CA MET A 147 2.91 6.66 -33.54
C MET A 147 2.12 7.60 -34.44
N GLY A 148 2.84 8.54 -35.05
CA GLY A 148 2.31 9.58 -35.92
C GLY A 148 3.49 10.36 -36.47
N GLY A 149 3.96 9.97 -37.64
CA GLY A 149 5.22 10.43 -38.23
C GLY A 149 5.16 11.84 -38.80
N GLY A 150 6.36 12.35 -39.10
CA GLY A 150 6.56 13.25 -40.23
C GLY A 150 7.10 14.64 -39.90
N ARG A 151 8.34 14.86 -40.37
CA ARG A 151 8.89 16.12 -40.90
C ARG A 151 9.27 17.23 -39.90
N GLY A 152 10.55 17.18 -39.51
CA GLY A 152 11.55 18.15 -39.94
C GLY A 152 11.49 19.57 -39.34
N TYR A 153 12.43 19.87 -38.44
CA TYR A 153 13.26 21.08 -38.52
C TYR A 153 14.44 21.00 -37.52
N THR A 154 15.67 21.23 -37.99
CA THR A 154 16.88 21.50 -37.18
C THR A 154 17.21 23.01 -37.22
N PRO A 155 17.94 23.54 -36.23
CA PRO A 155 17.86 24.92 -35.73
C PRO A 155 18.72 25.90 -36.55
N PRO A 156 18.82 27.20 -36.17
CA PRO A 156 20.08 27.64 -35.53
C PRO A 156 19.87 28.82 -34.52
N PRO A 157 20.87 29.66 -34.14
CA PRO A 157 21.33 29.77 -32.75
C PRO A 157 21.36 31.22 -32.20
N SER A 158 21.91 31.39 -31.00
CA SER A 158 22.38 32.64 -30.36
C SER A 158 21.40 33.43 -29.48
N GLY A 159 21.96 33.92 -28.36
CA GLY A 159 21.32 34.86 -27.44
C GLY A 159 21.84 34.69 -26.01
N SER A 160 22.82 35.49 -25.63
CA SER A 160 23.51 35.44 -24.34
C SER A 160 22.97 36.47 -23.32
N ARG A 161 23.22 36.18 -22.04
CA ARG A 161 23.35 37.07 -20.86
C ARG A 161 22.09 37.68 -20.21
N ALA A 162 21.86 37.28 -18.96
CA ALA A 162 21.90 38.12 -17.75
C ALA A 162 21.80 37.19 -16.52
N SER A 163 22.88 36.96 -15.75
CA SER A 163 23.31 37.78 -14.59
C SER A 163 22.26 37.85 -13.47
N ALA A 164 22.39 36.97 -12.47
CA ALA A 164 21.85 37.18 -11.13
C ALA A 164 22.97 36.91 -10.11
N THR A 165 23.35 37.97 -9.41
CA THR A 165 24.42 38.05 -8.41
C THR A 165 24.02 37.36 -7.11
N LEU A 166 24.82 36.40 -6.64
CA LEU A 166 24.72 35.87 -5.28
C LEU A 166 25.48 36.79 -4.33
N ASN A 167 24.72 37.49 -3.49
CA ASN A 167 25.20 38.21 -2.32
C ASN A 167 25.28 37.21 -1.16
N THR A 168 26.48 36.87 -0.69
CA THR A 168 26.67 36.18 0.60
C THR A 168 27.60 37.01 1.46
N ARG A 169 27.02 37.58 2.53
CA ARG A 169 27.74 38.06 3.71
C ARG A 169 28.39 36.88 4.42
N LEU A 170 29.67 37.01 4.78
CA LEU A 170 30.28 36.55 6.04
C LEU A 170 31.42 37.52 6.36
#